data_AF-A0A2D6NH95-F1
#
_entry.id   AF-A0A2D6NH95-F1
#
_cell.length_a   1.000
_cell.length_b   1.000
_cell.length_c   1.000
_cell.angle_alpha   90.00
_cell.angle_beta   90.00
_cell.angle_gamma   90.00
#
_symmetry.space_group_name_H-M   'P 1'
#
loop_
_entity.id
_entity.type
_entity.pdbx_description
1 polymer ?
#
loop_
_entity_poly.entity_id
_entity_poly.type
_entity_poly.pdbx_seq_one_letter_code
_entity_poly.pdbx_strand_id
1 'polypeptide(L)'
;FNKTYQGVAVPYACYTEEYYKPCVVQVPFLEEKFEESFLTLAEEGIENCFNDYTEEFIRQGYAVSAGEIEVELELQMDKLDVAISAPVVVSDGNATASLQDYSLEIQTEIYDVLMLANNIVKYETTYGEYELVGSQLMYPDLPVNAFKLGDGTIIYVINSGEMKYQFATRSYVFPPGY
;
A
#
# COMPACT_ATOMS: atom_id res chain seq x y z
N PHE A 1 -1.68 11.68 -11.07
CA PHE A 1 -2.79 12.53 -11.53
C PHE A 1 -3.81 12.58 -10.39
N ASN A 2 -3.99 13.75 -9.75
CA ASN A 2 -4.54 13.82 -8.38
C ASN A 2 -5.60 14.94 -8.25
N LYS A 3 -6.51 14.79 -7.28
CA LYS A 3 -7.49 15.79 -6.83
C LYS A 3 -7.14 16.27 -5.43
N THR A 4 -7.12 17.59 -5.20
CA THR A 4 -6.98 18.11 -3.84
C THR A 4 -8.30 17.99 -3.07
N TYR A 5 -8.27 17.35 -1.91
CA TYR A 5 -9.39 17.22 -0.99
C TYR A 5 -8.89 17.42 0.45
N GLN A 6 -9.50 18.34 1.20
CA GLN A 6 -9.10 18.68 2.58
C GLN A 6 -7.60 19.01 2.76
N GLY A 7 -6.98 19.63 1.75
CA GLY A 7 -5.55 19.97 1.77
C GLY A 7 -4.60 18.82 1.43
N VAL A 8 -5.13 17.62 1.14
CA VAL A 8 -4.36 16.44 0.74
C VAL A 8 -4.55 16.17 -0.75
N ALA A 9 -3.48 15.76 -1.44
CA ALA A 9 -3.55 15.32 -2.83
C ALA A 9 -4.01 13.86 -2.87
N VAL A 10 -5.23 13.63 -3.37
CA VAL A 10 -5.83 12.29 -3.51
C VAL A 10 -5.65 11.79 -4.94
N PRO A 11 -4.98 10.66 -5.18
CA PRO A 11 -4.78 10.15 -6.53
C PRO A 11 -6.09 9.65 -7.13
N TYR A 12 -6.27 9.82 -8.45
CA TYR A 12 -7.37 9.17 -9.15
C TYR A 12 -7.03 7.70 -9.42
N ALA A 13 -7.87 6.80 -8.94
CA ALA A 13 -7.80 5.39 -9.31
C ALA A 13 -8.53 5.12 -10.64
N CYS A 14 -9.53 5.94 -10.98
CA CYS A 14 -10.27 5.86 -12.23
C CYS A 14 -10.74 7.24 -12.69
N TYR A 15 -10.62 7.55 -13.98
CA TYR A 15 -10.94 8.89 -14.48
C TYR A 15 -11.50 8.90 -15.91
N THR A 16 -12.42 9.82 -16.18
CA THR A 16 -12.78 10.28 -17.53
C THR A 16 -12.94 11.80 -17.53
N GLU A 17 -12.65 12.45 -18.65
CA GLU A 17 -12.98 13.87 -18.88
C GLU A 17 -14.40 14.04 -19.45
N GLU A 18 -14.93 13.00 -20.10
CA GLU A 18 -16.20 13.04 -20.82
C GLU A 18 -17.42 12.95 -19.90
N TYR A 19 -18.53 13.53 -20.34
CA TYR A 19 -19.83 13.39 -19.68
C TYR A 19 -20.52 12.09 -20.09
N TYR A 20 -21.28 11.49 -19.17
CA TYR A 20 -22.04 10.24 -19.38
C TYR A 20 -21.20 9.02 -19.79
N LYS A 21 -19.88 9.10 -19.68
CA LYS A 21 -18.96 8.01 -20.00
C LYS A 21 -18.44 7.35 -18.72
N PRO A 22 -18.15 6.04 -18.76
CA PRO A 22 -17.41 5.40 -17.69
C PRO A 22 -15.99 5.98 -17.60
N CYS A 23 -15.41 5.82 -16.42
CA CYS A 23 -14.02 6.15 -16.18
C CYS A 23 -13.09 5.04 -16.68
N VAL A 24 -11.82 5.36 -16.96
CA VAL A 24 -10.76 4.39 -17.28
C VAL A 24 -9.86 4.22 -16.07
N VAL A 25 -9.54 2.97 -15.73
CA VAL A 25 -8.64 2.63 -14.62
C VAL A 25 -7.27 3.26 -14.86
N GLN A 26 -6.79 4.02 -13.88
CA GLN A 26 -5.51 4.72 -13.93
C GLN A 26 -4.39 3.89 -13.27
N VAL A 27 -4.76 3.08 -12.27
CA VAL A 27 -3.83 2.23 -11.53
C VAL A 27 -4.31 0.78 -11.64
N PRO A 28 -3.90 0.05 -12.70
CA PRO A 28 -4.12 -1.39 -12.74
C PRO A 28 -3.21 -2.07 -11.70
N PHE A 29 -3.62 -3.24 -11.23
CA PHE A 29 -2.85 -4.07 -10.28
C PHE A 29 -2.43 -3.32 -9.02
N LEU A 30 -3.43 -2.83 -8.28
CA LEU A 30 -3.23 -1.99 -7.10
C LEU A 30 -2.40 -2.68 -6.00
N GLU A 31 -2.53 -4.00 -5.88
CA GLU A 31 -1.78 -4.86 -4.97
C GLU A 31 -0.28 -4.85 -5.29
N GLU A 32 0.10 -5.24 -6.52
CA GLU A 32 1.49 -5.21 -6.98
C GLU A 32 2.12 -3.83 -6.83
N LYS A 33 1.36 -2.76 -7.12
CA LYS A 33 1.83 -1.38 -6.95
C LYS A 33 2.00 -0.97 -5.50
N PHE A 34 1.18 -1.50 -4.60
CA PHE A 34 1.37 -1.30 -3.18
C PHE A 34 2.64 -2.00 -2.71
N GLU A 35 2.83 -3.27 -3.07
CA GLU A 35 4.01 -4.06 -2.71
C GLU A 35 5.30 -3.41 -3.21
N GLU A 36 5.36 -2.99 -4.48
CA GLU A 36 6.52 -2.28 -5.07
C GLU A 36 6.85 -0.98 -4.30
N SER A 37 5.82 -0.21 -3.96
CA SER A 37 5.99 1.07 -3.23
C SER A 37 6.41 0.84 -1.78
N PHE A 38 5.85 -0.18 -1.13
CA PHE A 38 6.19 -0.53 0.24
C PHE A 38 7.59 -1.14 0.32
N LEU A 39 7.97 -2.00 -0.62
CA LEU A 39 9.31 -2.57 -0.75
C LEU A 39 10.36 -1.48 -0.80
N THR A 40 10.18 -0.50 -1.69
CA THR A 40 11.09 0.64 -1.85
C THR A 40 11.30 1.40 -0.53
N LEU A 41 10.25 1.55 0.29
CA LEU A 41 10.33 2.23 1.58
C LEU A 41 10.93 1.34 2.68
N ALA A 42 10.62 0.05 2.65
CA ALA A 42 11.09 -0.92 3.62
C ALA A 42 12.58 -1.23 3.45
N GLU A 43 13.06 -1.38 2.21
CA GLU A 43 14.46 -1.64 1.86
C GLU A 43 15.38 -0.57 2.47
N GLU A 44 15.08 0.72 2.25
CA GLU A 44 15.89 1.81 2.82
C GLU A 44 15.96 1.73 4.36
N GLY A 45 14.83 1.41 5.02
CA GLY A 45 14.78 1.27 6.47
C GLY A 45 15.57 0.06 6.98
N ILE A 46 15.45 -1.08 6.30
CA ILE A 46 16.12 -2.34 6.66
C ILE A 46 17.62 -2.23 6.42
N GLU A 47 18.04 -1.69 5.29
CA GLU A 47 19.45 -1.45 4.97
C GLU A 47 20.12 -0.55 6.01
N ASN A 48 19.47 0.56 6.36
CA ASN A 48 20.00 1.47 7.39
C ASN A 48 20.11 0.77 8.75
N CYS A 49 19.08 0.03 9.17
CA CYS A 49 19.09 -0.73 10.42
C CYS A 49 20.22 -1.78 10.44
N PHE A 50 20.42 -2.49 9.33
CA PHE A 50 21.47 -3.50 9.21
C PHE A 50 22.87 -2.86 9.20
N ASN A 51 23.05 -1.75 8.49
CA ASN A 51 24.31 -1.01 8.46
C ASN A 51 24.68 -0.49 9.86
N ASP A 52 23.73 0.10 10.59
CA ASP A 52 23.95 0.55 11.97
C ASP A 52 24.39 -0.61 12.88
N TYR A 53 23.75 -1.77 12.74
CA TYR A 53 24.06 -2.97 13.53
C TYR A 53 25.46 -3.54 13.22
N THR A 54 25.84 -3.60 11.94
CA THR A 54 27.18 -4.06 11.53
C THR A 54 28.28 -3.10 11.97
N GLU A 55 28.05 -1.79 11.88
CA GLU A 55 28.98 -0.78 12.37
C GLU A 55 29.19 -0.87 13.88
N GLU A 56 28.15 -1.18 14.65
CA GLU A 56 28.27 -1.35 16.09
C GLU A 56 29.24 -2.49 16.44
N PHE A 57 29.14 -3.63 15.78
CA PHE A 57 30.08 -4.74 15.97
C PHE A 57 31.52 -4.36 15.58
N ILE A 58 31.70 -3.62 14.49
CA ILE A 58 33.04 -3.12 14.10
C ILE A 58 33.61 -2.22 15.21
N ARG A 59 32.80 -1.31 15.77
CA ARG A 59 33.21 -0.42 16.88
C ARG A 59 33.56 -1.19 18.15
N GLN A 60 32.89 -2.33 18.39
CA GLN A 60 33.19 -3.22 19.51
C GLN A 60 34.45 -4.09 19.27
N GLY A 61 35.06 -4.03 18.07
CA GLY A 61 36.31 -4.71 17.75
C GLY A 61 36.15 -6.08 17.07
N TYR A 62 34.94 -6.43 16.65
CA TYR A 62 34.69 -7.67 15.91
C TYR A 62 35.07 -7.53 14.44
N ALA A 63 35.53 -8.62 13.83
CA ALA A 63 35.65 -8.73 12.39
C ALA A 63 34.27 -9.07 11.80
N VAL A 64 33.76 -8.21 10.93
CA VAL A 64 32.43 -8.35 10.31
C VAL A 64 32.59 -8.54 8.81
N SER A 65 31.88 -9.54 8.27
CA SER A 65 31.70 -9.76 6.84
C SER A 65 30.21 -9.81 6.54
N ALA A 66 29.69 -8.81 5.83
CA ALA A 66 28.30 -8.73 5.43
C ALA A 66 28.17 -8.95 3.91
N GLY A 67 27.12 -9.67 3.48
CA GLY A 67 26.73 -9.79 2.08
C GLY A 67 25.63 -8.80 1.69
N GLU A 68 25.08 -8.99 0.50
CA GLU A 68 23.94 -8.22 -0.01
C GLU A 68 22.67 -8.56 0.77
N ILE A 69 21.84 -7.54 1.01
CA ILE A 69 20.55 -7.70 1.68
C ILE A 69 19.49 -7.88 0.60
N GLU A 70 18.66 -8.89 0.76
CA GLU A 70 17.49 -9.12 -0.10
C GLU A 70 16.24 -9.10 0.79
N VAL A 71 15.24 -8.33 0.36
CA VAL A 71 13.95 -8.20 1.06
C VAL A 71 12.86 -8.66 0.11
N GLU A 72 12.09 -9.64 0.54
CA GLU A 72 10.89 -10.10 -0.14
C GLU A 72 9.67 -9.77 0.69
N LEU A 73 8.61 -9.34 0.01
CA LEU A 73 7.33 -9.01 0.61
C LEU A 73 6.24 -9.80 -0.09
N GLU A 74 5.35 -10.37 0.70
CA GLU A 74 4.17 -11.07 0.21
C GLU A 74 2.94 -10.60 0.98
N LEU A 75 2.04 -9.89 0.32
CA LEU A 75 0.77 -9.51 0.90
C LEU A 75 -0.20 -10.68 0.78
N GLN A 76 -0.75 -11.11 1.91
CA GLN A 76 -1.76 -12.16 2.00
C GLN A 76 -3.02 -11.63 2.69
N MET A 77 -4.07 -12.45 2.69
CA MET A 77 -5.24 -12.16 3.52
C MET A 77 -4.80 -12.08 5.00
N ASP A 78 -5.22 -11.02 5.68
CA ASP A 78 -4.96 -10.72 7.10
C ASP A 78 -3.50 -10.47 7.51
N LYS A 79 -2.53 -10.59 6.60
CA LYS A 79 -1.10 -10.44 6.94
C LYS A 79 -0.21 -10.00 5.79
N LEU A 80 0.93 -9.44 6.16
CA LEU A 80 2.06 -9.14 5.28
C LEU A 80 3.25 -9.94 5.79
N ASP A 81 3.74 -10.86 4.96
CA ASP A 81 4.95 -11.62 5.23
C ASP A 81 6.16 -10.84 4.69
N VAL A 82 7.17 -10.66 5.53
CA VAL A 82 8.44 -10.01 5.18
C VAL A 82 9.56 -11.01 5.40
N ALA A 83 10.26 -11.37 4.32
CA ALA A 83 11.46 -12.20 4.39
C ALA A 83 12.68 -11.32 4.11
N ILE A 84 13.68 -11.40 5.00
CA ILE A 84 14.92 -10.62 4.90
C ILE A 84 16.07 -11.62 4.92
N SER A 85 16.80 -11.68 3.81
CA SER A 85 18.08 -12.38 3.70
C SER A 85 19.19 -11.37 3.89
N ALA A 86 19.90 -11.46 5.01
CA ALA A 86 20.96 -10.54 5.41
C ALA A 86 22.16 -11.33 5.97
N PRO A 87 22.96 -11.98 5.09
CA PRO A 87 24.09 -12.80 5.51
C PRO A 87 25.16 -11.94 6.19
N VAL A 88 25.34 -12.13 7.49
CA VAL A 88 26.40 -11.49 8.27
C VAL A 88 27.17 -12.52 9.08
N VAL A 89 28.49 -12.43 9.01
CA VAL A 89 29.42 -13.24 9.81
C VAL A 89 30.21 -12.30 10.72
N VAL A 90 30.13 -12.55 12.02
CA VAL A 90 30.82 -11.78 13.07
C VAL A 90 31.80 -12.71 13.77
N SER A 91 33.06 -12.28 13.94
CA SER A 91 34.08 -13.06 14.64
C SER A 91 34.92 -12.20 15.59
N ASP A 92 35.24 -12.75 16.76
CA ASP A 92 36.16 -12.18 17.75
C ASP A 92 37.55 -12.86 17.76
N GLY A 93 37.81 -13.74 16.79
CA GLY A 93 39.03 -14.54 16.69
C GLY A 93 39.00 -15.88 17.44
N ASN A 94 38.06 -16.09 18.37
CA ASN A 94 37.85 -17.37 19.07
C ASN A 94 36.52 -18.03 18.70
N ALA A 95 35.51 -17.22 18.38
CA ALA A 95 34.19 -17.65 17.99
C ALA A 95 33.74 -16.94 16.71
N THR A 96 32.84 -17.60 15.99
CA THR A 96 32.21 -17.07 14.79
C THR A 96 30.71 -17.26 14.93
N ALA A 97 29.95 -16.17 14.74
CA ALA A 97 28.51 -16.19 14.68
C ALA A 97 28.07 -15.82 13.26
N SER A 98 27.06 -16.50 12.74
CA SER A 98 26.45 -16.18 11.45
C SER A 98 24.95 -15.97 11.62
N LEU A 99 24.42 -14.92 11.01
CA LEU A 99 22.98 -14.66 10.86
C LEU A 99 22.70 -14.55 9.36
N GLN A 100 21.60 -15.14 8.89
CA GLN A 100 21.29 -15.22 7.45
C GLN A 100 19.87 -14.79 7.18
N ASP A 101 18.87 -15.50 7.72
CA ASP A 101 17.48 -15.28 7.31
C ASP A 101 16.60 -14.85 8.49
N TYR A 102 15.78 -13.82 8.26
CA TYR A 102 14.75 -13.37 9.18
C TYR A 102 13.41 -13.37 8.46
N SER A 103 12.36 -13.82 9.14
CA SER A 103 10.99 -13.75 8.65
C SER A 103 10.11 -13.10 9.71
N LEU A 104 9.29 -12.16 9.27
CA LEU A 104 8.39 -11.38 10.09
C LEU A 104 6.99 -11.50 9.49
N GLU A 105 6.00 -11.75 10.34
CA GLU A 105 4.59 -11.72 9.95
C GLU A 105 3.94 -10.51 10.60
N ILE A 106 3.40 -9.60 9.78
CA ILE A 106 2.71 -8.40 10.25
C ILE A 106 1.21 -8.58 9.99
N GLN A 107 0.43 -8.68 11.06
CA GLN A 107 -1.03 -8.76 10.98
C GLN A 107 -1.60 -7.43 10.45
N THR A 108 -2.37 -7.48 9.36
CA THR A 108 -2.86 -6.28 8.66
C THR A 108 -4.05 -6.57 7.75
N GLU A 109 -4.96 -5.59 7.59
CA GLU A 109 -6.12 -5.68 6.69
C GLU A 109 -5.86 -5.01 5.32
N ILE A 110 -4.61 -4.70 5.00
CA ILE A 110 -4.26 -3.99 3.75
C ILE A 110 -4.77 -4.74 2.52
N TYR A 111 -4.65 -6.06 2.50
CA TYR A 111 -5.17 -6.88 1.40
C TYR A 111 -6.65 -6.61 1.13
N ASP A 112 -7.48 -6.65 2.17
CA ASP A 112 -8.92 -6.43 2.04
C ASP A 112 -9.26 -4.99 1.64
N VAL A 113 -8.48 -4.02 2.14
CA VAL A 113 -8.61 -2.61 1.73
C VAL A 113 -8.33 -2.44 0.24
N LEU A 114 -7.26 -3.05 -0.29
CA LEU A 114 -6.91 -2.97 -1.70
C LEU A 114 -7.92 -3.72 -2.58
N MET A 115 -8.40 -4.88 -2.12
CA MET A 115 -9.47 -5.63 -2.77
C MET A 115 -10.77 -4.83 -2.85
N LEU A 116 -11.17 -4.17 -1.76
CA LEU A 116 -12.35 -3.32 -1.73
C LEU A 116 -12.19 -2.09 -2.63
N ALA A 117 -11.02 -1.45 -2.63
CA ALA A 117 -10.72 -0.36 -3.55
C ALA A 117 -10.84 -0.79 -5.02
N ASN A 118 -10.29 -1.96 -5.38
CA ASN A 118 -10.42 -2.53 -6.72
C ASN A 118 -11.88 -2.80 -7.10
N ASN A 119 -12.68 -3.32 -6.16
CA ASN A 119 -14.11 -3.54 -6.37
C ASN A 119 -14.88 -2.24 -6.62
N ILE A 120 -14.59 -1.18 -5.84
CA ILE A 120 -15.16 0.16 -6.04
C ILE A 120 -14.80 0.68 -7.44
N VAL A 121 -13.52 0.64 -7.79
CA VAL A 121 -13.03 1.09 -9.11
C VAL A 121 -13.71 0.31 -10.24
N LYS A 122 -13.84 -1.02 -10.13
CA LYS A 122 -14.50 -1.86 -11.12
C LYS A 122 -16.00 -1.56 -11.25
N TYR A 123 -16.67 -1.22 -10.16
CA TYR A 123 -18.06 -0.80 -10.20
C TYR A 123 -18.19 0.55 -10.92
N GLU A 124 -17.30 1.50 -10.62
CA GLU A 124 -17.24 2.84 -11.23
C GLU A 124 -17.00 2.83 -12.74
N THR A 125 -16.22 1.88 -13.23
CA THR A 125 -16.01 1.70 -14.68
C THR A 125 -17.23 1.10 -15.40
N THR A 126 -18.18 0.52 -14.67
CA THR A 126 -19.30 -0.23 -15.26
C THR A 126 -20.66 0.42 -15.04
N TYR A 127 -20.91 0.90 -13.82
CA TYR A 127 -22.21 1.37 -13.34
C TYR A 127 -22.16 2.82 -12.84
N GLY A 128 -20.96 3.35 -12.57
CA GLY A 128 -20.77 4.67 -11.99
C GLY A 128 -20.71 4.62 -10.46
N GLU A 129 -21.45 5.51 -9.79
CA GLU A 129 -21.37 5.66 -8.34
C GLU A 129 -21.52 4.32 -7.58
N TYR A 130 -20.50 3.98 -6.80
CA TYR A 130 -20.47 2.76 -6.01
C TYR A 130 -21.54 2.75 -4.92
N GLU A 131 -22.22 1.62 -4.78
CA GLU A 131 -23.27 1.40 -3.80
C GLU A 131 -22.66 1.07 -2.43
N LEU A 132 -22.87 1.96 -1.44
CA LEU A 132 -22.21 1.87 -0.14
C LEU A 132 -22.89 0.93 0.86
N VAL A 133 -24.22 0.79 0.83
CA VAL A 133 -24.97 0.05 1.86
C VAL A 133 -24.67 -1.44 1.78
N GLY A 134 -24.68 -2.01 0.57
CA GLY A 134 -24.32 -3.40 0.34
C GLY A 134 -22.86 -3.67 0.65
N SER A 135 -21.97 -2.73 0.34
CA SER A 135 -20.56 -2.82 0.71
C SER A 135 -20.36 -2.88 2.22
N GLN A 136 -21.01 -1.98 2.97
CA GLN A 136 -20.96 -1.94 4.44
C GLN A 136 -21.55 -3.20 5.09
N LEU A 137 -22.51 -3.86 4.44
CA LEU A 137 -23.05 -5.14 4.92
C LEU A 137 -22.08 -6.30 4.70
N MET A 138 -21.34 -6.29 3.59
CA MET A 138 -20.37 -7.35 3.24
C MET A 138 -19.02 -7.18 3.97
N TYR A 139 -18.61 -5.94 4.22
CA TYR A 139 -17.34 -5.57 4.85
C TYR A 139 -17.59 -4.66 6.06
N PRO A 140 -18.17 -5.18 7.15
CA PRO A 140 -18.56 -4.36 8.31
C PRO A 140 -17.36 -3.70 9.00
N ASP A 141 -16.18 -4.31 8.92
CA ASP A 141 -14.95 -3.84 9.55
C ASP A 141 -14.19 -2.80 8.70
N LEU A 142 -14.60 -2.60 7.44
CA LEU A 142 -13.99 -1.67 6.48
C LEU A 142 -14.96 -0.57 6.04
N PRO A 143 -15.36 0.36 6.94
CA PRO A 143 -16.36 1.37 6.60
C PRO A 143 -15.86 2.31 5.50
N VAL A 144 -16.60 2.31 4.39
CA VAL A 144 -16.37 3.17 3.22
C VAL A 144 -17.24 4.42 3.31
N ASN A 145 -16.62 5.58 3.09
CA ASN A 145 -17.29 6.86 2.92
C ASN A 145 -17.04 7.39 1.51
N ALA A 146 -18.05 8.02 0.90
CA ALA A 146 -17.94 8.68 -0.40
C ALA A 146 -18.26 10.17 -0.28
N PHE A 147 -17.39 11.02 -0.81
CA PHE A 147 -17.57 12.48 -0.81
C PHE A 147 -17.64 12.99 -2.24
N LYS A 148 -18.82 13.41 -2.67
CA LYS A 148 -19.03 13.98 -4.01
C LYS A 148 -18.59 15.44 -4.04
N LEU A 149 -17.83 15.78 -5.06
CA LEU A 149 -17.37 17.13 -5.36
C LEU A 149 -18.18 17.70 -6.53
N GLY A 150 -18.19 19.03 -6.65
CA GLY A 150 -19.02 19.73 -7.65
C GLY A 150 -18.66 19.48 -9.11
N ASP A 151 -17.49 18.88 -9.40
CA ASP A 151 -17.02 18.56 -10.76
C ASP A 151 -17.30 17.10 -11.18
N GLY A 152 -18.09 16.39 -10.38
CA GLY A 152 -18.42 14.98 -10.57
C GLY A 152 -17.37 14.01 -10.04
N THR A 153 -16.33 14.51 -9.37
CA THR A 153 -15.36 13.66 -8.67
C THR A 153 -15.97 13.10 -7.40
N ILE A 154 -15.73 11.83 -7.10
CA ILE A 154 -16.07 11.19 -5.84
C ILE A 154 -14.77 10.80 -5.14
N ILE A 155 -14.62 11.19 -3.88
CA ILE A 155 -13.52 10.77 -3.02
C ILE A 155 -14.01 9.61 -2.16
N TYR A 156 -13.41 8.44 -2.34
CA TYR A 156 -13.64 7.28 -1.49
C TYR A 156 -12.61 7.24 -0.36
N VAL A 157 -13.09 6.95 0.85
CA VAL A 157 -12.26 6.78 2.04
C VAL A 157 -12.63 5.47 2.69
N ILE A 158 -11.71 4.50 2.63
CA ILE A 158 -11.80 3.21 3.33
C ILE A 158 -11.01 3.35 4.63
N ASN A 159 -11.64 3.03 5.76
CA ASN A 159 -10.97 3.04 7.06
C ASN A 159 -10.73 1.60 7.52
N SER A 160 -9.57 1.34 8.11
CA SER A 160 -9.18 0.06 8.71
C SER A 160 -8.34 0.39 9.95
N GLY A 161 -8.90 0.19 11.14
CA GLY A 161 -8.29 0.66 12.39
C GLY A 161 -7.92 2.15 12.35
N GLU A 162 -6.63 2.46 12.49
CA GLU A 162 -6.08 3.84 12.38
C GLU A 162 -5.72 4.23 10.95
N MET A 163 -5.67 3.26 10.02
CA MET A 163 -5.32 3.47 8.62
C MET A 163 -6.50 4.06 7.85
N LYS A 164 -6.18 5.01 6.96
CA LYS A 164 -7.13 5.59 6.01
C LYS A 164 -6.57 5.48 4.61
N TYR A 165 -7.28 4.75 3.75
CA TYR A 165 -6.96 4.67 2.33
C TYR A 165 -7.92 5.56 1.54
N GLN A 166 -7.38 6.47 0.73
CA GLN A 166 -8.17 7.45 -0.02
C GLN A 166 -7.81 7.43 -1.50
N PHE A 167 -8.84 7.44 -2.34
CA PHE A 167 -8.69 7.56 -3.79
C PHE A 167 -9.88 8.30 -4.41
N ALA A 168 -9.64 8.87 -5.58
CA ALA A 168 -10.64 9.61 -6.34
C ALA A 168 -11.14 8.80 -7.54
N THR A 169 -12.43 8.92 -7.84
CA THR A 169 -13.01 8.50 -9.12
C THR A 169 -13.74 9.65 -9.78
N ARG A 170 -13.83 9.63 -11.12
CA ARG A 170 -14.73 10.50 -11.87
C ARG A 170 -15.32 9.69 -13.01
N SER A 171 -16.58 9.30 -12.89
CA SER A 171 -17.31 8.47 -13.85
C SER A 171 -18.73 9.03 -14.06
N TYR A 172 -19.31 8.79 -15.24
CA TYR A 172 -20.70 9.12 -15.59
C TYR A 172 -21.16 10.53 -15.18
N VAL A 173 -20.27 11.51 -15.28
CA VAL A 173 -20.54 12.87 -14.81
C VAL A 173 -21.60 13.54 -15.68
N PHE A 174 -22.53 14.23 -15.03
CA PHE A 174 -23.51 15.08 -15.69
C PHE A 174 -22.92 16.46 -16.01
N PRO A 175 -23.20 17.03 -17.19
CA PRO A 175 -22.76 18.37 -17.53
C PRO A 175 -23.46 19.42 -16.64
N PRO A 176 -22.80 20.56 -16.36
CA PRO A 176 -23.42 21.67 -15.64
C PRO A 176 -24.67 22.19 -16.37
N GLY A 177 -25.75 22.44 -15.63
CA GLY A 177 -26.97 23.06 -16.18
C GLY A 177 -28.06 22.08 -16.64
N TYR A 178 -27.98 20.81 -16.23
CA TYR A 178 -29.10 19.86 -16.29
C TYR A 178 -29.98 19.95 -15.04
#